data_AF-A0A8S0FS03-F1
#
_entry.id   AF-A0A8S0FS03-F1
#
_cell.length_a   1.000
_cell.length_b   1.000
_cell.length_c   1.000
_cell.angle_alpha   90.00
_cell.angle_beta   90.00
_cell.angle_gamma   90.00
#
_symmetry.space_group_name_H-M   'P 1'
#
loop_
_entity.id
_entity.type
_entity.pdbx_description
1 polymer ?
#
loop_
_entity_poly.entity_id
_entity_poly.type
_entity_poly.pdbx_seq_one_letter_code
_entity_poly.pdbx_strand_id
1 'polypeptide(L)'
;MFESGIETMWKTLHQLAIPPRLYQICGWFIPWLAIASVVVLTVGWIWGFGFAPADYQQGNSYRIIYLHVPAAIWSMGIYASMAVAAFIGLVWQMKMANLAVAAMAPIGAVFTFIALVTGSAWGKPMWGTWWVWDARI
;
A
#
# COMPACT_ATOMS: atom_id res chain seq x y z
N MET A 1 -9.89 15.34 35.56
CA MET A 1 -9.27 15.79 34.28
C MET A 1 -8.92 14.63 33.35
N PHE A 2 -8.49 13.47 33.86
CA PHE A 2 -8.23 12.26 33.03
C PHE A 2 -9.51 11.59 32.51
N GLU A 3 -10.55 11.46 33.34
CA GLU A 3 -11.83 10.82 32.96
C GLU A 3 -12.59 11.57 31.86
N SER A 4 -12.54 12.91 31.86
CA SER A 4 -13.18 13.71 30.81
C SER A 4 -12.51 13.53 29.44
N GLY A 5 -11.20 13.26 29.41
CA GLY A 5 -10.47 12.97 28.17
C GLY A 5 -10.87 11.62 27.57
N ILE A 6 -11.04 10.59 28.41
CA ILE A 6 -11.46 9.25 28.01
C ILE A 6 -12.90 9.27 27.48
N GLU A 7 -13.82 9.98 28.16
CA GLU A 7 -15.19 10.16 27.67
C GLU A 7 -15.25 10.87 26.31
N THR A 8 -14.45 11.92 26.14
CA THR A 8 -14.41 12.69 24.90
C THR A 8 -13.84 11.85 23.76
N MET A 9 -12.81 11.05 24.04
CA MET A 9 -12.21 10.10 23.10
C MET A 9 -13.17 8.99 22.68
N TRP A 10 -13.96 8.44 23.61
CA TRP A 10 -14.98 7.45 23.28
C TRP A 10 -16.10 8.05 22.43
N LYS A 11 -16.53 9.29 22.71
CA LYS A 11 -17.53 9.99 21.90
C LYS A 11 -17.03 10.28 20.49
N THR A 12 -15.77 10.66 20.31
CA THR A 12 -15.18 10.87 18.96
C THR A 12 -15.02 9.57 18.18
N LEU A 13 -14.57 8.48 18.81
CA LEU A 13 -14.52 7.15 18.18
C LEU A 13 -15.91 6.68 17.74
N HIS A 14 -16.94 6.92 18.56
CA HIS A 14 -18.30 6.56 18.22
C HIS A 14 -18.88 7.42 17.08
N GLN A 15 -18.50 8.70 17.00
CA GLN A 15 -18.88 9.57 15.88
C GLN A 15 -18.18 9.20 14.56
N LEU A 16 -16.96 8.68 14.60
CA LEU A 16 -16.26 8.15 13.42
C LEU A 16 -16.84 6.79 12.96
N ALA A 17 -17.54 6.07 13.84
CA ALA A 17 -18.30 4.89 13.47
C ALA A 17 -19.61 5.20 12.71
N ILE A 18 -20.00 6.49 12.59
CA ILE A 18 -21.18 6.94 11.85
C ILE A 18 -20.82 7.12 10.35
N PRO A 19 -21.36 6.28 9.43
CA PRO A 19 -20.89 6.20 8.05
C PRO A 19 -20.94 7.51 7.23
N PRO A 20 -22.00 8.34 7.30
CA PRO A 20 -22.08 9.57 6.51
C PRO A 20 -21.01 10.61 6.85
N ARG A 21 -20.69 10.75 8.14
CA ARG A 21 -19.76 11.79 8.62
C ARG A 21 -18.32 11.44 8.26
N LEU A 22 -17.94 10.17 8.41
CA LEU A 22 -16.62 9.69 7.97
C LEU A 22 -16.48 9.84 6.46
N TYR A 23 -17.50 9.46 5.69
CA TYR A 23 -17.47 9.55 4.23
C TYR A 23 -17.31 10.99 3.72
N GLN A 24 -18.00 11.97 4.33
CA GLN A 24 -17.84 13.38 3.97
C GLN A 24 -16.43 13.92 4.25
N ILE A 25 -15.87 13.60 5.42
CA ILE A 25 -14.51 13.99 5.78
C ILE A 25 -13.51 13.37 4.80
N CYS A 26 -13.61 12.06 4.54
CA CYS A 26 -12.77 11.39 3.55
C CYS A 26 -12.93 12.01 2.16
N GLY A 27 -14.15 12.29 1.72
CA GLY A 27 -14.45 12.89 0.42
C GLY A 27 -13.77 14.24 0.21
N TRP A 28 -13.59 15.03 1.27
CA TRP A 28 -12.87 16.30 1.18
C TRP A 28 -11.35 16.11 1.02
N PHE A 29 -10.77 15.11 1.71
CA PHE A 29 -9.32 14.84 1.64
C PHE A 29 -8.90 14.05 0.40
N ILE A 30 -9.77 13.17 -0.12
CA ILE A 30 -9.48 12.31 -1.28
C ILE A 30 -8.89 13.07 -2.47
N PRO A 31 -9.45 14.19 -2.98
CA PRO A 31 -8.91 14.85 -4.17
C PRO A 31 -7.51 15.41 -3.93
N TRP A 32 -7.25 16.00 -2.76
CA TRP A 32 -5.93 16.54 -2.42
C TRP A 32 -4.88 15.44 -2.27
N LEU A 33 -5.23 14.34 -1.60
CA LEU A 33 -4.36 13.18 -1.46
C LEU A 33 -4.11 12.49 -2.80
N ALA A 34 -5.11 12.43 -3.69
CA ALA A 34 -4.96 11.87 -5.03
C ALA A 34 -4.03 12.73 -5.90
N ILE A 35 -4.16 14.06 -5.86
CA ILE A 35 -3.24 14.95 -6.58
C ILE A 35 -1.82 14.80 -6.03
N ALA A 36 -1.67 14.85 -4.70
CA ALA A 36 -0.37 14.69 -4.07
C ALA A 36 0.28 13.34 -4.39
N SER A 37 -0.48 12.24 -4.39
CA SER A 37 0.03 10.91 -4.71
C SER A 37 0.50 10.83 -6.16
N VAL A 38 -0.28 11.35 -7.12
CA VAL A 38 0.11 11.39 -8.53
C VAL A 38 1.38 12.20 -8.73
N VAL A 39 1.50 13.37 -8.10
CA VAL A 39 2.69 14.22 -8.21
C VAL A 39 3.92 13.50 -7.67
N VAL A 40 3.85 12.98 -6.43
CA VAL A 40 5.00 12.33 -5.79
C VAL A 40 5.41 11.06 -6.53
N LEU A 41 4.45 10.25 -6.99
CA LEU A 41 4.74 9.04 -7.77
C LEU A 41 5.40 9.38 -9.11
N THR A 42 4.88 10.39 -9.81
CA THR A 42 5.43 10.81 -11.11
C THR A 42 6.87 11.32 -10.96
N VAL A 43 7.12 12.18 -9.95
CA VAL A 43 8.47 12.68 -9.66
C VAL A 43 9.41 11.53 -9.29
N GLY A 44 8.96 10.62 -8.42
CA GLY A 44 9.74 9.44 -8.02
C GLY A 44 10.10 8.55 -9.20
N TRP A 45 9.16 8.30 -10.12
CA TRP A 45 9.43 7.53 -11.34
C TRP A 45 10.38 8.23 -12.30
N ILE A 46 10.22 9.54 -12.52
CA ILE A 46 11.13 10.31 -13.37
C ILE A 46 12.56 10.23 -12.82
N TRP A 47 12.75 10.39 -11.52
CA TRP A 47 14.06 10.25 -10.90
C TRP A 47 14.61 8.83 -10.95
N GLY A 48 13.81 7.83 -10.56
CA GLY A 48 14.24 6.43 -10.52
C GLY A 48 14.58 5.86 -11.90
N PHE A 49 13.76 6.15 -12.93
CA PHE A 49 13.98 5.62 -14.27
C PHE A 49 14.84 6.51 -15.15
N GLY A 50 14.78 7.83 -14.98
CA GLY A 50 15.49 8.79 -15.83
C GLY A 50 16.91 9.12 -15.35
N PHE A 51 17.09 9.32 -14.04
CA PHE A 51 18.31 9.90 -13.49
C PHE A 51 19.17 8.92 -12.68
N ALA A 52 18.60 7.81 -12.19
CA ALA A 52 19.39 6.82 -11.45
C ALA A 52 20.50 6.23 -12.32
N PRO A 53 21.77 6.21 -11.87
CA PRO A 53 22.85 5.61 -12.63
C PRO A 53 22.57 4.11 -12.84
N ALA A 54 23.08 3.57 -13.94
CA ALA A 54 23.06 2.13 -14.16
C ALA A 54 23.96 1.45 -13.11
N ASP A 55 23.50 0.31 -12.59
CA ASP A 55 24.31 -0.48 -11.66
C ASP A 55 25.46 -1.17 -12.41
N TYR A 56 26.59 -1.38 -11.73
CA TYR A 56 27.79 -1.96 -12.33
C TYR A 56 27.58 -3.40 -12.83
N GLN A 57 26.78 -4.20 -12.12
CA GLN A 57 26.51 -5.61 -12.47
C GLN A 57 25.18 -5.75 -13.23
N GLN A 58 24.19 -4.97 -12.83
CA GLN A 58 22.81 -5.11 -13.29
C GLN A 58 22.42 -4.15 -14.42
N GLY A 59 23.29 -3.19 -14.75
CA GLY A 59 23.06 -2.19 -15.78
C GLY A 59 21.76 -1.41 -15.56
N ASN A 60 21.00 -1.20 -16.64
CA ASN A 60 19.72 -0.50 -16.59
C ASN A 60 18.59 -1.33 -15.94
N SER A 61 18.73 -2.66 -15.87
CA SER A 61 17.71 -3.54 -15.28
C SER A 61 17.51 -3.28 -13.78
N TYR A 62 18.54 -2.76 -13.10
CA TYR A 62 18.46 -2.31 -11.71
C TYR A 62 17.32 -1.31 -11.48
N ARG A 63 17.04 -0.43 -12.45
CA ARG A 63 16.04 0.65 -12.27
C ARG A 63 14.63 0.13 -12.00
N ILE A 64 14.31 -1.13 -12.34
CA ILE A 64 13.05 -1.79 -11.99
C ILE A 64 12.80 -1.82 -10.47
N ILE A 65 13.87 -1.84 -9.66
CA ILE A 65 13.79 -1.86 -8.19
C ILE A 65 13.00 -0.66 -7.63
N TYR A 66 13.09 0.51 -8.28
CA TYR A 66 12.41 1.74 -7.86
C TYR A 66 10.89 1.66 -7.99
N LEU A 67 10.38 0.71 -8.80
CA LEU A 67 8.96 0.38 -8.86
C LEU A 67 8.64 -0.85 -8.01
N HIS A 68 9.46 -1.90 -8.12
CA HIS A 68 9.22 -3.19 -7.51
C HIS A 68 9.20 -3.14 -5.97
N VAL A 69 10.23 -2.57 -5.34
CA VAL A 69 10.38 -2.60 -3.88
C VAL A 69 9.26 -1.81 -3.18
N PRO A 70 8.94 -0.57 -3.59
CA PRO A 70 7.79 0.13 -3.03
C PRO A 70 6.48 -0.63 -3.23
N ALA A 71 6.25 -1.23 -4.40
CA ALA A 71 5.03 -2.01 -4.65
C ALA A 71 4.94 -3.24 -3.73
N ALA A 72 6.05 -3.95 -3.50
CA ALA A 72 6.09 -5.08 -2.58
C ALA A 72 5.80 -4.66 -1.12
N ILE A 73 6.40 -3.56 -0.65
CA ILE A 73 6.16 -3.02 0.70
C ILE A 73 4.69 -2.62 0.87
N TRP A 74 4.11 -1.91 -0.10
CA TRP A 74 2.69 -1.52 -0.04
C TRP A 74 1.75 -2.73 -0.11
N SER A 75 2.04 -3.72 -0.95
CA SER A 75 1.30 -4.98 -0.99
C SER A 75 1.24 -5.64 0.39
N MET A 76 2.39 -5.86 1.02
CA MET A 76 2.47 -6.48 2.34
C MET A 76 1.81 -5.62 3.42
N GLY A 77 2.03 -4.31 3.40
CA GLY A 77 1.45 -3.37 4.36
C GLY A 77 -0.08 -3.30 4.30
N ILE A 78 -0.65 -3.34 3.09
CA ILE A 78 -2.11 -3.37 2.89
C ILE A 78 -2.68 -4.70 3.40
N TYR A 79 -2.06 -5.85 3.09
CA TYR A 79 -2.54 -7.13 3.62
C TYR A 79 -2.42 -7.22 5.15
N ALA A 80 -1.36 -6.68 5.74
CA ALA A 80 -1.25 -6.59 7.20
C ALA A 80 -2.36 -5.71 7.79
N SER A 81 -2.63 -4.57 7.16
CA SER A 81 -3.70 -3.65 7.56
C SER A 81 -5.09 -4.28 7.39
N MET A 82 -5.32 -5.05 6.33
CA MET A 82 -6.51 -5.87 6.14
C MET A 82 -6.67 -6.93 7.23
N ALA A 83 -5.59 -7.61 7.61
CA ALA A 83 -5.62 -8.59 8.68
C ALA A 83 -6.00 -7.94 10.03
N VAL A 84 -5.44 -6.78 10.35
CA VAL A 84 -5.80 -6.00 11.55
C VAL A 84 -7.27 -5.56 11.49
N ALA A 85 -7.73 -5.02 10.36
CA ALA A 85 -9.12 -4.59 10.20
C ALA A 85 -10.10 -5.77 10.27
N ALA A 86 -9.77 -6.91 9.67
CA ALA A 86 -10.57 -8.13 9.75
C ALA A 86 -10.64 -8.66 11.19
N PHE A 87 -9.53 -8.62 11.92
CA PHE A 87 -9.51 -8.98 13.34
C PHE A 87 -10.42 -8.07 14.17
N ILE A 88 -10.35 -6.76 13.95
CA ILE A 88 -11.24 -5.79 14.63
C ILE A 88 -12.71 -6.06 14.28
N GLY A 89 -13.00 -6.30 13.00
CA GLY A 89 -14.34 -6.65 12.51
C GLY A 89 -14.88 -7.94 13.11
N LEU A 90 -14.01 -8.93 13.35
CA LEU A 90 -14.39 -10.20 13.96
C LEU A 90 -14.63 -10.07 15.47
N VAL A 91 -13.73 -9.43 16.21
CA VAL A 91 -13.79 -9.35 17.68
C VAL A 91 -14.84 -8.34 18.16
N TRP A 92 -14.87 -7.14 17.57
CA TRP A 92 -15.78 -6.07 17.98
C TRP A 92 -17.02 -5.92 17.09
N GLN A 93 -17.18 -6.79 16.07
CA GLN A 93 -18.35 -6.80 15.18
C GLN A 93 -18.63 -5.42 14.53
N MET A 94 -17.57 -4.64 14.29
CA MET A 94 -17.67 -3.30 13.72
C MET A 94 -17.89 -3.37 12.21
N LYS A 95 -19.08 -2.97 11.74
CA LYS A 95 -19.41 -2.95 10.30
C LYS A 95 -18.43 -2.12 9.46
N MET A 96 -17.90 -1.03 10.02
CA MET A 96 -16.92 -0.17 9.35
C MET A 96 -15.59 -0.89 9.07
N ALA A 97 -15.19 -1.84 9.92
CA ALA A 97 -13.98 -2.60 9.72
C ALA A 97 -14.10 -3.55 8.52
N ASN A 98 -15.27 -4.18 8.33
CA ASN A 98 -15.54 -5.02 7.15
C ASN A 98 -15.56 -4.21 5.85
N LEU A 99 -16.12 -2.99 5.88
CA LEU A 99 -16.08 -2.07 4.75
C LEU A 99 -14.65 -1.63 4.41
N ALA A 100 -13.82 -1.37 5.43
CA ALA A 100 -12.41 -1.04 5.24
C ALA A 100 -11.64 -2.19 4.57
N VAL A 101 -11.86 -3.45 5.00
CA VAL A 101 -11.27 -4.63 4.36
C VAL A 101 -11.68 -4.72 2.89
N ALA A 102 -12.97 -4.54 2.58
CA ALA A 102 -13.48 -4.58 1.21
C ALA A 102 -12.87 -3.48 0.32
N ALA A 103 -12.65 -2.28 0.87
CA ALA A 103 -12.02 -1.18 0.16
C ALA A 103 -10.51 -1.40 -0.07
N MET A 104 -9.81 -2.02 0.88
CA MET A 104 -8.38 -2.29 0.79
C MET A 104 -8.03 -3.45 -0.16
N ALA A 105 -8.90 -4.47 -0.23
CA ALA A 105 -8.66 -5.69 -1.01
C ALA A 105 -8.22 -5.45 -2.47
N PRO A 106 -8.92 -4.64 -3.30
CA PRO A 106 -8.51 -4.40 -4.68
C PRO A 106 -7.18 -3.65 -4.77
N ILE A 107 -6.91 -2.74 -3.84
CA ILE A 107 -5.66 -1.96 -3.81
C ILE A 107 -4.48 -2.88 -3.51
N GLY A 108 -4.63 -3.75 -2.49
CA GLY A 108 -3.64 -4.77 -2.16
C GLY A 108 -3.32 -5.66 -3.36
N ALA A 109 -4.37 -6.20 -4.00
CA ALA A 109 -4.23 -7.07 -5.17
C ALA A 109 -3.47 -6.41 -6.34
N VAL A 110 -3.73 -5.12 -6.61
CA VAL A 110 -3.01 -4.36 -7.66
C VAL A 110 -1.53 -4.24 -7.32
N PHE A 111 -1.18 -3.86 -6.09
CA PHE A 111 0.22 -3.76 -5.68
C PHE A 111 0.93 -5.12 -5.69
N THR A 112 0.25 -6.20 -5.29
CA THR A 112 0.78 -7.56 -5.39
C THR A 112 1.05 -7.94 -6.84
N PHE A 113 0.10 -7.67 -7.74
CA PHE A 113 0.26 -7.95 -9.15
C PHE A 113 1.46 -7.20 -9.74
N ILE A 114 1.57 -5.90 -9.45
CA ILE A 114 2.71 -5.07 -9.88
C ILE A 114 4.01 -5.65 -9.32
N ALA A 115 4.06 -6.01 -8.05
CA ALA A 115 5.25 -6.59 -7.42
C ALA A 115 5.66 -7.92 -8.09
N LEU A 116 4.71 -8.82 -8.35
CA LEU A 116 5.00 -10.11 -9.01
C LEU A 116 5.50 -9.93 -10.44
N VAL A 117 4.84 -9.07 -11.24
CA VAL A 117 5.24 -8.79 -12.62
C VAL A 117 6.61 -8.13 -12.66
N THR A 118 6.84 -7.10 -11.86
CA THR A 118 8.13 -6.39 -11.84
C THR A 118 9.26 -7.24 -11.28
N GLY A 119 8.97 -8.09 -10.29
CA GLY A 119 9.93 -9.04 -9.71
C GLY A 119 10.35 -10.10 -10.72
N SER A 120 9.39 -10.69 -11.43
CA SER A 120 9.70 -11.65 -12.50
C SER A 120 10.47 -11.02 -13.66
N ALA A 121 10.13 -9.78 -14.03
CA ALA A 121 10.84 -9.03 -15.07
C ALA A 121 12.29 -8.72 -14.68
N TRP A 122 12.56 -8.45 -13.41
CA TRP A 122 13.92 -8.31 -12.88
C TRP A 122 14.66 -9.66 -12.80
N GLY A 123 13.94 -10.76 -12.52
CA GLY A 123 14.53 -12.10 -12.46
C GLY A 123 15.13 -12.55 -13.80
N LYS A 124 14.50 -12.22 -14.93
CA LYS A 124 14.96 -12.65 -16.27
C LYS A 124 16.41 -12.26 -16.60
N PRO A 125 16.85 -10.99 -16.45
CA PRO A 125 18.25 -10.62 -16.68
C PRO A 125 19.21 -11.13 -15.59
N MET A 126 18.76 -11.34 -14.36
CA MET A 126 19.63 -11.75 -13.24
C MET A 126 19.88 -13.25 -13.18
N TRP A 127 18.84 -14.05 -13.43
CA TRP A 127 18.83 -15.49 -13.23
C TRP A 127 18.61 -16.28 -14.53
N GLY A 128 18.50 -15.59 -15.68
CA GLY A 128 18.18 -16.18 -16.97
C GLY A 128 16.73 -16.70 -17.11
N THR A 129 15.95 -16.66 -16.03
CA THR A 129 14.58 -17.17 -15.95
C THR A 129 13.67 -16.18 -15.21
N TRP A 130 12.37 -16.21 -15.50
CA TRP A 130 11.40 -15.28 -14.89
C TRP A 130 11.07 -15.63 -13.44
N TRP A 131 11.29 -16.88 -13.07
CA TRP A 131 11.02 -17.40 -11.74
C TRP A 131 11.77 -18.72 -11.56
N VAL A 132 12.41 -18.89 -10.40
CA VAL A 132 13.03 -20.16 -10.01
C VAL A 132 12.98 -20.28 -8.48
N TRP A 133 12.75 -21.49 -7.99
CA TRP A 133 12.63 -21.78 -6.56
C TRP A 133 13.93 -22.31 -5.95
N ASP A 134 14.88 -22.75 -6.77
CA ASP A 134 16.20 -23.18 -6.32
C ASP A 134 17.07 -21.96 -6.00
N ALA A 135 17.70 -21.95 -4.82
CA ALA A 135 18.55 -20.87 -4.34
C ALA A 135 20.01 -20.97 -4.81
N ARG A 136 20.38 -22.01 -5.58
CA ARG A 136 21.77 -22.28 -6.00
C ARG A 136 22.20 -21.64 -7.33
N ILE A 137 21.48 -20.63 -7.79
CA ILE A 137 21.81 -19.82 -8.96
C ILE A 137 22.80 -18.71 -8.63
#